data_AF-A0A2C1ZDN1-F1
#
_entry.id   AF-A0A2C1ZDN1-F1
#
_cell.length_a   1.000
_cell.length_b   1.000
_cell.length_c   1.000
_cell.angle_alpha   90.00
_cell.angle_beta   90.00
_cell.angle_gamma   90.00
#
_symmetry.space_group_name_H-M   'P 1'
#
loop_
_entity.id
_entity.type
_entity.pdbx_description
1 polymer ?
#
loop_
_entity_poly.entity_id
_entity_poly.type
_entity_poly.pdbx_seq_one_letter_code
_entity_poly.pdbx_strand_id
1 'polypeptide(L)'
;MRFLYKRPKLDHVSEELETLMEVMVSDLFIYLDLFIFSFIFTIFLSPVIPSLTMALLFFLASYSFFGCLYYFVISKITIKK
;
A
#
# COMPACT_ATOMS: atom_id res chain seq x y z
N MET A 1 -7.90 41.77 -8.77
CA MET A 1 -8.93 41.26 -7.83
C MET A 1 -8.70 39.78 -7.54
N ARG A 2 -7.65 39.41 -6.78
CA ARG A 2 -7.33 38.02 -6.42
C ARG A 2 -7.41 37.75 -4.91
N PHE A 3 -7.85 38.75 -4.13
CA PHE A 3 -7.99 38.70 -2.67
C PHE A 3 -9.40 38.32 -2.19
N LEU A 4 -10.34 38.05 -3.11
CA LEU A 4 -11.71 37.62 -2.82
C LEU A 4 -11.92 36.11 -2.96
N TYR A 5 -10.85 35.33 -3.15
CA TYR A 5 -10.97 33.88 -3.07
C TYR A 5 -11.04 33.49 -1.60
N LYS A 6 -12.28 33.42 -1.10
CA LYS A 6 -12.71 32.91 0.20
C LYS A 6 -11.93 31.61 0.45
N ARG A 7 -10.91 31.65 1.32
CA ARG A 7 -10.18 30.44 1.71
C ARG A 7 -11.22 29.44 2.24
N PRO A 8 -11.36 28.24 1.66
CA PRO A 8 -12.23 27.23 2.24
C PRO A 8 -11.77 27.00 3.68
N LYS A 9 -12.74 26.91 4.60
CA LYS A 9 -12.48 26.74 6.03
C LYS A 9 -11.60 25.50 6.21
N LEU A 10 -10.43 25.68 6.81
CA LEU A 10 -9.45 24.62 7.06
C LEU A 10 -10.08 23.41 7.78
N ASP A 11 -11.10 23.65 8.60
CA ASP A 11 -11.78 22.64 9.39
C ASP A 11 -12.47 21.53 8.57
N HIS A 12 -13.04 21.85 7.40
CA HIS A 12 -13.63 20.81 6.53
C HIS A 12 -12.56 20.02 5.77
N VAL A 13 -11.41 20.64 5.48
CA VAL A 13 -10.30 19.93 4.84
C VAL A 13 -9.63 19.00 5.84
N SER A 14 -9.51 19.39 7.11
CA SER A 14 -8.90 18.55 8.15
C SER A 14 -9.72 17.31 8.47
N GLU A 15 -11.05 17.39 8.48
CA GLU A 15 -11.92 16.23 8.79
C GLU A 15 -11.86 15.19 7.66
N GLU A 16 -11.89 15.62 6.40
CA GLU A 16 -11.67 14.74 5.25
C GLU A 16 -10.25 14.15 5.26
N LEU A 17 -9.24 14.94 5.60
CA LEU A 17 -7.85 14.47 5.68
C LEU A 17 -7.62 13.46 6.80
N GLU A 18 -8.27 13.64 7.96
CA GLU A 18 -8.20 12.74 9.11
C GLU A 18 -8.85 11.39 8.78
N THR A 19 -10.01 11.43 8.11
CA THR A 19 -10.67 10.23 7.58
C THR A 19 -9.77 9.51 6.57
N LEU A 20 -9.12 10.24 5.66
CA LEU A 20 -8.17 9.66 4.71
C LEU A 20 -6.95 9.06 5.40
N MET A 21 -6.43 9.72 6.44
CA MET A 21 -5.29 9.25 7.21
C MET A 21 -5.63 7.96 7.97
N GLU A 22 -6.83 7.86 8.54
CA GLU A 22 -7.31 6.64 9.20
C GLU A 22 -7.47 5.49 8.19
N VAL A 23 -8.00 5.78 7.01
CA VAL A 23 -8.12 4.82 5.90
C VAL A 23 -6.74 4.36 5.41
N MET A 24 -5.77 5.27 5.34
CA MET A 24 -4.40 4.96 4.88
C MET A 24 -3.61 4.11 5.89
N VAL A 25 -4.01 4.10 7.17
CA VAL A 25 -3.42 3.24 8.22
C VAL A 25 -4.11 1.86 8.29
N SER A 26 -5.23 1.68 7.59
CA SER A 26 -5.95 0.41 7.58
C SER A 26 -5.12 -0.72 6.94
N ASP A 27 -5.01 -1.84 7.66
CA ASP A 27 -4.32 -3.05 7.20
C ASP A 27 -4.84 -3.54 5.83
N LEU A 28 -6.11 -3.30 5.52
CA LEU A 28 -6.73 -3.72 4.26
C LEU A 28 -6.08 -3.03 3.05
N PHE A 29 -5.83 -1.72 3.13
CA PHE A 29 -5.17 -0.98 2.05
C PHE A 29 -3.72 -1.40 1.89
N ILE A 30 -3.05 -1.75 2.99
CA ILE A 30 -1.67 -2.24 2.96
C ILE A 30 -1.59 -3.59 2.21
N TYR A 31 -2.51 -4.53 2.48
CA TYR A 31 -2.57 -5.79 1.74
C TYR A 31 -2.90 -5.59 0.25
N LEU A 32 -3.74 -4.60 -0.07
CA LEU A 32 -4.07 -4.24 -1.45
C LEU A 32 -2.84 -3.68 -2.18
N ASP A 33 -2.10 -2.78 -1.56
CA ASP A 33 -0.86 -2.23 -2.12
C ASP A 33 0.20 -3.32 -2.33
N LEU A 34 0.34 -4.26 -1.38
CA LEU A 34 1.20 -5.44 -1.51
C LEU A 34 0.80 -6.33 -2.70
N PHE A 35 -0.49 -6.49 -2.95
CA PHE A 35 -1.01 -7.22 -4.12
C PHE A 35 -0.65 -6.50 -5.42
N ILE A 36 -0.84 -5.18 -5.49
CA ILE A 36 -0.48 -4.40 -6.68
C ILE A 36 1.03 -4.46 -6.93
N PHE A 37 1.87 -4.29 -5.90
CA PHE A 37 3.32 -4.33 -6.07
C PHE A 37 3.83 -5.70 -6.50
N SER A 38 3.34 -6.78 -5.90
CA SER A 38 3.69 -8.15 -6.35
C SER A 38 3.28 -8.40 -7.80
N PHE A 39 2.16 -7.84 -8.25
CA PHE A 39 1.73 -7.93 -9.64
C PHE A 39 2.64 -7.13 -10.58
N ILE A 40 2.99 -5.89 -10.22
CA ILE A 40 3.93 -5.06 -10.97
C ILE A 40 5.29 -5.77 -11.09
N PHE A 41 5.84 -6.30 -9.99
CA PHE A 41 7.10 -7.04 -10.03
C PHE A 41 7.04 -8.25 -10.96
N THR A 42 5.92 -8.96 -10.97
CA THR A 42 5.72 -10.11 -11.87
C THR A 42 5.70 -9.67 -13.34
N ILE A 43 5.08 -8.52 -13.68
CA ILE A 43 5.11 -7.97 -15.04
C ILE A 43 6.52 -7.54 -15.43
N PHE A 44 7.25 -6.86 -14.53
CA PHE A 44 8.64 -6.44 -14.80
C PHE A 44 9.57 -7.64 -15.02
N LEU A 45 9.31 -8.77 -14.36
CA LEU A 45 10.09 -10.00 -14.50
C LEU A 45 9.57 -10.94 -15.60
N SER A 46 8.41 -10.64 -16.20
CA SER A 46 7.81 -11.37 -17.33
C SER A 46 8.80 -11.73 -18.46
N PRO A 47 9.69 -10.84 -18.96
CA PRO A 47 10.63 -11.19 -20.02
C PRO A 47 11.69 -12.23 -19.60
N VAL A 48 11.90 -12.43 -18.30
CA VAL A 48 12.88 -13.39 -17.74
C VAL A 48 12.23 -14.73 -17.43
N ILE A 49 10.91 -14.76 -17.21
CA ILE A 49 10.18 -15.96 -16.81
C ILE A 49 9.59 -16.65 -18.05
N PRO A 50 10.03 -17.88 -18.40
CA PRO A 50 9.65 -18.52 -19.65
C PRO A 50 8.23 -19.12 -19.64
N SER A 51 7.59 -19.25 -18.47
CA SER A 51 6.30 -19.93 -18.34
C SER A 51 5.36 -19.25 -17.35
N LEU A 52 4.06 -19.35 -17.63
CA LEU A 52 3.00 -18.76 -16.81
C LEU A 52 2.94 -19.36 -15.40
N THR A 53 3.25 -20.65 -15.26
CA THR A 53 3.32 -21.33 -13.96
C THR A 53 4.40 -20.73 -13.06
N MET A 54 5.57 -20.40 -13.62
CA MET A 54 6.66 -19.78 -12.88
C MET A 54 6.32 -18.33 -12.50
N ALA A 55 5.55 -17.62 -13.32
CA ALA A 55 5.06 -16.28 -12.99
C ALA A 55 4.07 -16.30 -11.81
N LEU A 56 3.15 -17.28 -11.78
CA LEU A 56 2.24 -17.47 -10.65
C LEU A 56 2.98 -17.85 -9.36
N LEU A 57 3.97 -18.74 -9.44
CA LEU A 57 4.80 -19.10 -8.29
C LEU A 57 5.60 -17.89 -7.77
N PHE A 58 6.19 -17.10 -8.67
CA PHE A 58 6.91 -15.88 -8.30
C PHE A 58 5.98 -14.84 -7.66
N PHE A 59 4.78 -14.66 -8.20
CA PHE A 59 3.75 -13.79 -7.63
C PHE A 59 3.37 -14.21 -6.21
N LEU A 60 3.05 -15.50 -6.00
CA LEU A 60 2.70 -16.03 -4.68
C LEU A 60 3.86 -15.93 -3.67
N ALA A 61 5.09 -16.21 -4.12
CA ALA A 61 6.28 -16.11 -3.28
C ALA A 61 6.57 -14.68 -2.87
N SER A 62 6.50 -13.72 -3.80
CA SER A 62 6.73 -12.30 -3.50
C SER A 62 5.65 -11.72 -2.60
N TYR A 63 4.38 -12.03 -2.86
CA TYR A 63 3.28 -11.61 -2.00
C TYR A 63 3.43 -12.15 -0.57
N SER A 64 3.73 -13.44 -0.42
CA SER A 64 3.94 -14.07 0.90
C SER A 64 5.16 -13.50 1.62
N PHE A 65 6.26 -13.24 0.89
CA PHE A 65 7.48 -12.67 1.45
C PHE A 65 7.25 -11.25 1.96
N PHE A 66 6.63 -10.38 1.17
CA PHE A 66 6.34 -9.01 1.58
C PHE A 66 5.29 -8.96 2.70
N GLY A 67 4.29 -9.85 2.68
CA GLY A 67 3.33 -9.99 3.78
C GLY A 67 3.98 -10.45 5.09
N CYS A 68 4.93 -11.39 5.03
CA CYS A 68 5.69 -11.83 6.20
C CYS A 68 6.59 -10.72 6.74
N LEU A 69 7.26 -9.96 5.86
CA LEU A 69 8.04 -8.79 6.24
C LEU A 69 7.17 -7.74 6.94
N TYR A 70 5.99 -7.43 6.39
CA TYR A 70 5.04 -6.52 7.01
C TYR A 70 4.63 -6.99 8.41
N TYR A 71 4.20 -8.25 8.54
CA TYR A 71 3.84 -8.83 9.83
C TYR A 71 4.98 -8.78 10.85
N PHE A 72 6.21 -9.07 10.43
CA PHE A 72 7.39 -9.00 11.29
C PHE A 72 7.67 -7.57 11.76
N VAL A 73 7.59 -6.58 10.87
CA VAL A 73 7.81 -5.17 11.19
C VAL A 73 6.73 -4.66 12.14
N ILE A 74 5.45 -4.94 11.87
CA ILE A 74 4.34 -4.58 12.76
C ILE A 74 4.47 -5.26 14.11
N SER A 75 4.77 -6.56 14.15
CA SER A 75 5.00 -7.29 15.40
C SER A 75 6.11 -6.64 16.23
N LYS A 76 7.22 -6.25 15.60
CA LYS A 76 8.31 -5.54 16.28
C LYS A 76 7.93 -4.16 16.79
N ILE A 77 7.11 -3.42 16.05
CA ILE A 77 6.62 -2.09 16.45
C ILE A 77 5.64 -2.22 17.63
N THR A 78 4.72 -3.17 17.57
CA THR A 78 3.71 -3.41 18.63
C THR A 78 4.35 -3.89 19.93
N ILE A 79 5.40 -4.72 19.88
CA ILE A 79 6.15 -5.16 21.08
C ILE A 79 6.90 -4.00 21.76
N LYS A 80 7.19 -2.92 21.03
CA LYS A 80 7.96 -1.77 21.54
C LYS A 80 7.09 -0.66 22.15
N LYS A 81 5.77 -0.81 22.12
CA LYS A 81 4.79 0.12 22.70
C LYS A 81 4.41 -0.32 24.11
#